data_AF-A0A6C0LFK8-F1
#
_entry.id   AF-A0A6C0LFK8-F1
#
_cell.length_a   1.000
_cell.length_b   1.000
_cell.length_c   1.000
_cell.angle_alpha   90.00
_cell.angle_beta   90.00
_cell.angle_gamma   90.00
#
_symmetry.space_group_name_H-M   'P 1'
#
loop_
_entity.id
_entity.type
_entity.pdbx_description
1 polymer ?
#
loop_
_entity_poly.entity_id
_entity_poly.type
_entity_poly.pdbx_seq_one_letter_code
_entity_poly.pdbx_strand_id
1 'polypeptide(L)'
;MSCCSGNYPTNQCPLRMSDGRAFTDYSPRCNFNAYINSKLAENKMIKSSYEMRLYLQQNYDKFIEEERKKAIDNISPCGECGVGDLINDRNKELNNKYSVQCDGVSCYKTLVNPQGLGTTKFF
;
A
#
# COMPACT_ATOMS: atom_id res chain seq x y z
N MET A 1 23.68 10.00 17.27
CA MET A 1 22.66 11.03 16.99
C MET A 1 21.46 10.32 16.38
N SER A 2 20.28 10.55 16.95
CA SER A 2 19.03 9.83 16.69
C SER A 2 18.56 10.00 15.24
N CYS A 3 18.24 8.89 14.57
CA CYS A 3 17.84 8.79 13.16
C CYS A 3 16.45 9.37 12.83
N CYS A 4 15.94 10.33 13.61
CA CYS A 4 14.59 10.88 13.43
C CYS A 4 14.51 12.42 13.47
N SER A 5 15.63 13.15 13.42
CA SER A 5 15.57 14.62 13.44
C SER A 5 15.88 15.20 12.05
N GLY A 6 14.85 15.27 11.21
CA GLY A 6 14.85 16.10 10.02
C GLY A 6 13.94 17.31 10.23
N ASN A 7 14.51 18.50 10.38
CA ASN A 7 13.76 19.76 10.28
C ASN A 7 13.44 19.99 8.80
N TYR A 8 12.17 19.91 8.40
CA TYR A 8 11.75 20.22 7.03
C TYR A 8 10.90 21.49 7.00
N PRO A 9 11.25 22.48 6.17
CA PRO A 9 10.35 23.58 5.85
C PRO A 9 9.32 23.06 4.85
N THR A 10 8.03 23.28 5.16
CA THR A 10 6.81 23.01 4.35
C THR A 10 6.13 21.64 4.50
N ASN A 11 4.85 21.71 4.89
CA ASN A 11 3.88 20.63 5.13
C ASN A 11 3.43 19.88 3.85
N GLN A 12 4.33 19.30 3.05
CA GLN A 12 3.93 18.70 1.77
C GLN A 12 4.08 17.18 1.66
N CYS A 13 4.69 16.51 2.63
CA CYS A 13 4.95 15.07 2.50
C CYS A 13 4.71 14.30 3.80
N PRO A 14 3.87 13.25 3.79
CA PRO A 14 3.86 12.32 4.91
C PRO A 14 5.23 11.66 4.99
N LEU A 15 5.75 11.56 6.22
CA LEU A 15 6.94 10.79 6.50
C LEU A 15 6.71 9.32 6.02
N ARG A 16 7.79 8.59 5.69
CA ARG A 16 7.69 7.18 5.27
C ARG A 16 8.28 6.27 6.34
N MET A 17 7.80 5.04 6.40
CA MET A 17 8.39 3.98 7.21
C MET A 17 9.78 3.61 6.65
N SER A 18 10.64 2.99 7.46
CA SER A 18 12.01 2.60 7.05
C SER A 18 12.04 1.62 5.87
N ASP A 19 10.93 0.93 5.58
CA ASP A 19 10.76 0.01 4.46
C ASP A 19 10.21 0.70 3.19
N GLY A 20 10.11 2.04 3.20
CA GLY A 20 9.65 2.83 2.07
C GLY A 20 8.13 2.86 1.90
N ARG A 21 7.36 2.19 2.77
CA ARG A 21 5.90 2.31 2.77
C ARG A 21 5.49 3.66 3.35
N ALA A 22 4.37 4.19 2.87
CA ALA A 22 3.73 5.32 3.54
C ALA A 22 3.37 4.96 4.99
N PHE A 23 3.29 5.95 5.87
CA PHE A 23 2.78 5.70 7.23
C PHE A 23 1.44 4.97 7.14
N THR A 24 1.38 3.82 7.82
CA THR A 24 0.13 3.06 7.98
C THR A 24 -0.89 3.95 8.68
N ASP A 25 -2.13 3.95 8.19
CA ASP A 25 -3.22 4.63 8.87
C ASP A 25 -3.36 4.08 10.30
N TYR A 26 -3.04 4.90 11.30
CA TYR A 26 -3.15 4.57 12.73
C TYR A 26 -4.57 4.76 13.28
N SER A 27 -5.56 4.99 12.43
CA SER A 27 -6.96 5.10 12.82
C SER A 27 -7.38 3.92 13.72
N PRO A 28 -7.97 4.19 14.90
CA PRO A 28 -8.39 3.12 15.78
C PRO A 28 -9.55 2.34 15.15
N ARG A 29 -9.61 1.04 15.42
CA ARG A 29 -10.69 0.15 14.94
C ARG A 29 -12.09 0.67 15.25
N CYS A 30 -12.26 1.38 16.37
CA CYS A 30 -13.54 1.99 16.74
C CYS A 30 -14.03 2.98 15.67
N ASN A 31 -13.13 3.79 15.10
CA ASN A 31 -13.47 4.77 14.09
C ASN A 31 -13.91 4.10 12.78
N PHE A 32 -13.18 3.06 12.37
CA PHE A 32 -13.56 2.24 11.22
C PHE A 32 -14.93 1.56 11.41
N ASN A 33 -15.16 0.97 12.58
CA ASN A 33 -16.44 0.34 12.89
C ASN A 33 -17.60 1.35 12.89
N ALA A 34 -17.38 2.57 13.39
CA ALA A 34 -18.38 3.64 13.34
C ALA A 34 -18.72 4.04 11.91
N TYR A 35 -17.71 4.17 11.05
CA TYR A 35 -17.89 4.43 9.61
C TYR A 35 -18.68 3.32 8.90
N ILE A 36 -18.35 2.05 9.12
CA ILE A 36 -19.11 0.96 8.49
C ILE A 36 -20.55 0.92 9.03
N ASN A 37 -20.75 1.15 10.33
CA ASN A 37 -22.08 1.23 10.92
C ASN A 37 -22.94 2.38 10.38
N SER A 38 -22.33 3.50 9.97
CA SER A 38 -23.06 4.56 9.28
C SER A 38 -23.48 4.11 7.88
N LYS A 39 -22.62 3.40 7.15
CA LYS A 39 -22.93 2.83 5.83
C LYS A 39 -24.02 1.76 5.89
N LEU A 40 -24.03 0.92 6.91
CA LEU A 40 -25.13 -0.02 7.16
C LEU A 40 -26.45 0.71 7.42
N ALA A 41 -26.41 1.79 8.21
CA ALA A 41 -27.60 2.61 8.47
C ALA A 41 -28.14 3.30 7.21
N GLU A 42 -27.26 3.84 6.36
CA GLU A 42 -27.62 4.41 5.05
C GLU A 42 -28.35 3.38 4.16
N ASN A 43 -27.92 2.12 4.21
CA ASN A 43 -28.52 1.01 3.48
C ASN A 43 -29.71 0.34 4.20
N LYS A 44 -30.20 0.94 5.30
CA LYS A 44 -31.29 0.39 6.14
C LYS A 44 -31.03 -1.03 6.66
N MET A 45 -29.76 -1.41 6.81
CA MET A 45 -29.34 -2.71 7.34
C MET A 45 -29.22 -2.66 8.87
N ILE A 46 -29.43 -3.80 9.51
CA ILE A 46 -29.29 -3.94 10.97
C ILE A 46 -27.81 -3.83 11.33
N LYS A 47 -27.50 -3.05 12.38
CA LYS A 47 -26.14 -2.89 12.90
C LYS A 47 -25.72 -4.14 13.68
N SER A 48 -25.24 -5.14 12.96
CA SER A 48 -24.72 -6.40 13.51
C SER A 48 -23.37 -6.73 12.90
N SER A 49 -22.53 -7.46 13.64
CA SER A 49 -21.23 -7.94 13.15
C SER A 49 -21.37 -8.87 11.95
N TYR A 50 -22.48 -9.61 11.86
CA TYR A 50 -22.80 -10.46 10.71
C TYR A 50 -23.09 -9.62 9.46
N GLU A 51 -24.00 -8.66 9.56
CA GLU A 51 -24.35 -7.75 8.45
C GLU A 51 -23.16 -6.92 8.01
N MET A 52 -22.33 -6.45 8.95
CA MET A 52 -21.09 -5.77 8.66
C MET A 52 -20.13 -6.63 7.82
N ARG A 53 -19.96 -7.91 8.17
CA ARG A 53 -19.12 -8.82 7.40
C ARG A 53 -19.68 -9.05 6.00
N LEU A 54 -20.99 -9.29 5.89
CA LEU A 54 -21.65 -9.53 4.61
C LEU A 54 -21.56 -8.31 3.69
N TYR A 55 -21.80 -7.12 4.23
CA TYR A 55 -21.69 -5.85 3.52
C TYR A 55 -20.28 -5.63 2.97
N LEU A 56 -19.25 -5.87 3.78
CA LEU A 56 -17.85 -5.76 3.35
C LEU A 56 -17.49 -6.76 2.25
N GLN A 57 -17.99 -7.99 2.34
CA GLN A 57 -17.75 -9.01 1.32
C GLN A 57 -18.41 -8.67 -0.01
N GLN A 58 -19.65 -8.18 0.02
CA GLN A 58 -20.40 -7.82 -1.19
C GLN A 58 -19.89 -6.55 -1.88
N ASN A 59 -19.24 -5.65 -1.13
CA ASN A 59 -18.75 -4.38 -1.64
C ASN A 59 -17.22 -4.28 -1.65
N TYR A 60 -16.52 -5.43 -1.57
CA TYR A 60 -15.07 -5.50 -1.40
C TYR A 60 -14.32 -4.68 -2.46
N ASP A 61 -14.62 -4.87 -3.73
CA ASP A 61 -13.88 -4.22 -4.83
C ASP A 61 -13.96 -2.70 -4.75
N LYS A 62 -15.16 -2.15 -4.53
CA LYS A 62 -15.39 -0.71 -4.37
C LYS A 62 -14.63 -0.18 -3.15
N PHE A 63 -14.68 -0.91 -2.05
CA PHE A 63 -14.03 -0.52 -0.81
C PHE A 63 -12.51 -0.47 -0.97
N ILE A 64 -11.92 -1.48 -1.61
CA ILE A 64 -10.48 -1.52 -1.88
C ILE A 64 -10.07 -0.40 -2.84
N GLU A 65 -10.86 -0.11 -3.88
CA GLU A 65 -10.56 0.99 -4.78
C GLU A 65 -10.61 2.35 -4.08
N GLU A 66 -11.59 2.60 -3.21
CA GLU A 66 -11.69 3.82 -2.42
C GLU A 66 -10.52 3.97 -1.45
N GLU A 67 -10.17 2.91 -0.72
CA GLU A 67 -9.00 2.92 0.17
C GLU A 67 -7.70 3.09 -0.61
N ARG A 68 -7.59 2.50 -1.81
CA ARG A 68 -6.45 2.71 -2.71
C ARG A 68 -6.35 4.17 -3.14
N LYS A 69 -7.46 4.81 -3.49
CA LYS A 69 -7.50 6.24 -3.85
C LYS A 69 -7.10 7.11 -2.67
N LYS A 70 -7.68 6.89 -1.48
CA LYS A 70 -7.30 7.61 -0.25
C LYS A 70 -5.83 7.43 0.09
N ALA A 71 -5.30 6.21 -0.07
CA ALA A 71 -3.88 5.95 0.12
C ALA A 71 -3.06 6.76 -0.90
N ILE A 72 -3.40 6.71 -2.19
CA ILE A 72 -2.72 7.50 -3.22
C ILE A 72 -2.81 8.99 -2.89
N ASP A 73 -3.97 9.53 -2.56
CA ASP A 73 -4.18 10.96 -2.26
C ASP A 73 -3.41 11.39 -1.00
N ASN A 74 -3.41 10.56 0.05
CA ASN A 74 -2.66 10.84 1.28
C ASN A 74 -1.14 10.74 1.07
N ILE A 75 -0.68 9.88 0.15
CA ILE A 75 0.73 9.64 -0.17
C ILE A 75 1.24 10.60 -1.25
N SER A 76 0.35 11.07 -2.11
CA SER A 76 0.61 11.98 -3.24
C SER A 76 0.36 13.42 -2.78
N PRO A 77 1.36 13.99 -2.10
CA PRO A 77 1.96 15.20 -2.64
C PRO A 77 3.50 15.21 -2.51
N CYS A 78 4.17 14.06 -2.68
CA CYS A 78 5.64 13.99 -2.73
C CYS A 78 6.16 13.77 -4.15
N GLY A 79 5.83 14.69 -5.06
CA GLY A 79 6.30 14.66 -6.44
C GLY A 79 5.66 13.58 -7.30
N GLU A 80 5.86 13.71 -8.62
CA GLU A 80 5.55 12.64 -9.57
C GLU A 80 6.22 11.35 -9.08
N CYS A 81 5.53 10.21 -9.18
CA CYS A 81 6.25 8.94 -9.15
C CYS A 81 7.21 8.99 -10.32
N GLY A 82 8.45 9.40 -10.07
CA GLY A 82 9.48 9.39 -11.08
C GLY A 82 9.57 7.96 -11.57
N VAL A 83 9.03 7.71 -12.77
CA VAL A 83 9.39 6.56 -13.58
C VAL A 83 10.86 6.83 -13.88
N GLY A 84 11.68 6.35 -12.97
CA GLY A 84 12.93 7.01 -12.70
C GLY A 84 13.37 6.83 -11.25
N ASP A 85 13.09 7.74 -10.33
CA ASP A 85 13.83 7.80 -9.05
C ASP A 85 13.71 6.59 -8.10
N LEU A 86 12.64 5.78 -8.20
CA LEU A 86 12.49 4.53 -7.44
C LEU A 86 12.86 3.28 -8.25
N ILE A 87 12.98 3.41 -9.57
CA ILE A 87 13.37 2.37 -10.53
C ILE A 87 14.33 3.04 -11.52
N ASN A 88 15.52 3.42 -11.07
CA ASN A 88 16.57 4.02 -11.91
C ASN A 88 17.92 3.38 -11.62
N ASP A 89 18.78 3.47 -12.65
CA ASP A 89 20.19 3.09 -12.69
C ASP A 89 21.06 3.59 -11.51
N ARG A 90 20.59 4.57 -10.74
CA ARG A 90 21.27 5.14 -9.56
C ARG A 90 21.13 4.31 -8.29
N ASN A 91 20.04 3.55 -8.15
CA ASN A 91 19.71 2.77 -6.94
C ASN A 91 19.39 1.32 -7.32
N LYS A 92 20.37 0.63 -7.94
CA LYS A 92 20.25 -0.79 -8.34
C LYS A 92 19.90 -1.73 -7.19
N GLU A 93 20.08 -1.32 -5.94
CA GLU A 93 19.75 -2.10 -4.74
C GLU A 93 18.24 -2.21 -4.47
N LEU A 94 17.44 -1.28 -4.99
CA LEU A 94 15.97 -1.32 -4.88
C LEU A 94 15.31 -2.16 -5.98
N ASN A 95 16.06 -2.56 -7.01
CA ASN A 95 15.56 -3.47 -8.03
C ASN A 95 15.47 -4.90 -7.49
N ASN A 96 14.64 -5.74 -8.13
CA ASN A 96 14.49 -7.13 -7.73
C ASN A 96 15.76 -7.92 -8.03
N LYS A 97 16.27 -8.65 -7.03
CA LYS A 97 17.43 -9.54 -7.23
C LYS A 97 17.12 -10.67 -8.21
N TYR A 98 15.92 -11.23 -8.03
CA TYR A 98 15.45 -12.36 -8.79
C TYR A 98 14.03 -12.13 -9.31
N SER A 99 13.74 -12.63 -10.50
CA SER A 99 12.38 -12.80 -10.99
C SER A 99 12.03 -14.27 -11.02
N VAL A 100 10.80 -14.60 -10.63
CA VAL A 100 10.25 -15.94 -10.82
C VAL A 100 9.41 -15.90 -12.09
N GLN A 101 9.80 -16.71 -13.06
CA GLN A 101 9.02 -16.98 -14.26
C GLN A 101 8.46 -18.39 -14.12
N CYS A 102 7.17 -18.55 -14.38
CA CYS A 102 6.51 -19.84 -14.31
C CYS A 102 6.01 -20.22 -15.69
N ASP A 103 6.47 -21.37 -16.17
CA ASP A 103 5.76 -22.07 -17.22
C ASP A 103 4.60 -22.84 -16.58
N GLY A 104 3.59 -23.23 -17.37
CA GLY A 104 2.42 -23.98 -16.87
C GLY A 104 2.71 -25.32 -16.18
N VAL A 105 3.99 -25.72 -16.11
CA VAL A 105 4.48 -26.94 -15.48
C VAL A 105 5.50 -26.66 -14.37
N SER A 106 6.27 -25.56 -14.41
CA SER A 106 7.39 -25.34 -13.49
C SER A 106 7.74 -23.86 -13.36
N CYS A 107 8.15 -23.46 -12.16
CA CYS A 107 8.64 -22.10 -11.90
C CYS A 107 10.16 -22.08 -11.75
N TYR A 108 10.80 -21.19 -12.49
CA TYR A 108 12.24 -20.96 -12.48
C TYR A 108 12.56 -19.57 -11.96
N LYS A 109 13.58 -19.50 -11.10
CA LYS A 109 14.05 -18.26 -10.49
C LYS A 109 15.26 -17.76 -11.27
N THR A 110 15.08 -16.70 -12.05
CA THR A 110 16.18 -16.09 -12.80
C THR A 110 16.77 -14.92 -12.02
N LEU A 111 18.09 -14.79 -12.04
CA LEU A 111 18.79 -13.67 -11.43
C LEU A 111 18.76 -12.50 -12.41
N VAL A 112 18.12 -11.40 -12.01
CA VAL A 112 17.94 -10.22 -12.86
C VAL A 112 18.95 -9.13 -12.51
N ASN A 113 19.25 -8.96 -11.21
CA ASN A 113 20.20 -7.96 -10.77
C ASN A 113 20.97 -8.45 -9.52
N PRO A 114 22.30 -8.70 -9.59
CA PRO A 114 23.08 -9.19 -8.46
C PRO A 114 23.01 -8.29 -7.21
N GLN A 115 22.90 -6.98 -7.41
CA GLN A 115 22.85 -5.97 -6.34
C GLN A 115 21.44 -5.70 -5.82
N GLY A 116 20.41 -6.20 -6.51
CA GLY A 116 19.03 -6.02 -6.10
C GLY A 116 18.68 -6.76 -4.81
N LEU A 117 17.48 -6.50 -4.30
CA LEU A 117 16.91 -7.14 -3.11
C LEU A 117 15.63 -7.90 -3.46
N GLY A 118 15.35 -8.97 -2.69
CA GLY A 118 14.08 -9.69 -2.79
C GLY A 118 13.87 -10.52 -4.06
N THR A 119 12.63 -10.92 -4.29
CA THR A 119 12.21 -11.75 -5.42
C THR A 119 10.78 -11.36 -5.80
N THR A 120 10.55 -10.99 -7.06
CA THR A 120 9.20 -10.71 -7.57
C THR A 120 8.61 -11.90 -8.31
N LYS A 121 7.28 -12.01 -8.20
CA LYS A 121 6.47 -12.93 -9.00
C LYS A 121 5.73 -12.08 -10.03
N PHE A 122 5.98 -12.32 -11.30
CA PHE A 122 5.06 -11.92 -12.36
C PHE A 122 4.15 -13.11 -12.62
N PHE A 123 2.84 -12.90 -12.50
CA PHE A 123 1.83 -13.89 -12.87
C PHE A 123 1.53 -13.80 -14.35
#